data_AF-A0A966U8B4-F1
#
_entry.id   AF-A0A966U8B4-F1
#
_cell.length_a   1.000
_cell.length_b   1.000
_cell.length_c   1.000
_cell.angle_alpha   90.00
_cell.angle_beta   90.00
_cell.angle_gamma   90.00
#
_symmetry.space_group_name_H-M   'P 1'
#
loop_
_entity.id
_entity.type
_entity.pdbx_description
1 polymer ?
#
loop_
_entity_poly.entity_id
_entity_poly.type
_entity_poly.pdbx_seq_one_letter_code
_entity_poly.pdbx_strand_id
1 'polypeptide(L)'
;MHSGITTDDAMNLAMSAKAVPLFEAVTAFIRDEIDPVTEKFFKLGEGRPDRWQYGPGQLELLEGLKNKAKAKGLWNFFLPNAETGEGLSNLDYAYIAAELGKNPIASECMNCSAPDTGNMEVLERVGTPEQKERWLKPLLNGEIRSAYAMTEPDVASSDAKNLECRAVLDGDEWVINGEKYYISGAGDPRCKIL
;
A
#
# COMPACT_ATOMS: atom_id res chain seq x y z
N MET A 1 9.63 29.14 3.56
CA MET A 1 9.17 30.49 3.20
C MET A 1 7.70 30.61 3.57
N HIS A 2 7.34 31.47 4.52
CA HIS A 2 5.95 31.84 4.81
C HIS A 2 5.69 33.19 4.12
N SER A 3 4.68 33.26 3.25
CA SER A 3 4.41 34.39 2.34
C SER A 3 3.80 35.62 3.00
N GLY A 4 3.60 35.65 4.33
CA GLY A 4 3.07 36.82 5.04
C GLY A 4 1.63 37.22 4.67
N ILE A 5 0.94 36.40 3.88
CA ILE A 5 -0.48 36.56 3.56
C ILE A 5 -1.25 35.81 4.65
N THR A 6 -2.10 36.50 5.40
CA THR A 6 -3.08 35.86 6.29
C THR A 6 -3.99 35.00 5.45
N THR A 7 -3.71 33.69 5.43
CA THR A 7 -4.61 32.69 4.90
C THR A 7 -5.75 32.54 5.89
N ASP A 8 -6.99 32.59 5.39
CA ASP A 8 -8.17 32.12 6.12
C ASP A 8 -7.84 30.77 6.79
N ASP A 9 -8.18 30.59 8.07
CA ASP A 9 -7.96 29.32 8.77
C ASP A 9 -8.62 28.16 8.02
N ALA A 10 -9.71 28.41 7.29
CA ALA A 10 -10.36 27.43 6.42
C ALA A 10 -9.51 26.99 5.21
N MET A 11 -8.46 27.75 4.86
CA MET A 11 -7.51 27.47 3.77
C MET A 11 -6.12 27.08 4.28
N ASN A 12 -5.98 26.81 5.58
CA ASN A 12 -4.73 26.35 6.14
C ASN A 12 -4.47 24.88 5.75
N LEU A 13 -3.69 24.70 4.68
CA LEU A 13 -3.25 23.38 4.20
C LEU A 13 -1.92 22.93 4.82
N ALA A 14 -1.42 23.60 5.87
CA ALA A 14 -0.17 23.21 6.50
C ALA A 14 -0.32 21.86 7.22
N MET A 15 0.74 21.05 7.17
CA MET A 15 0.88 19.86 8.00
C MET A 15 0.75 20.23 9.49
N SER A 16 0.09 19.37 10.25
CA SER A 16 -0.01 19.52 11.70
C SER A 16 1.36 19.40 12.37
N ALA A 17 1.61 20.20 13.40
CA ALA A 17 2.87 20.11 14.17
C ALA A 17 3.11 18.70 14.76
N LYS A 18 2.04 17.93 15.01
CA LYS A 18 2.10 16.55 15.51
C LYS A 18 2.65 15.58 14.45
N ALA A 19 2.41 15.83 13.16
CA ALA A 19 2.87 14.96 12.07
C ALA A 19 4.30 15.24 11.61
N VAL A 20 4.85 16.43 11.90
CA VAL A 20 6.20 16.84 11.46
C VAL A 20 7.29 15.83 11.86
N PRO A 21 7.37 15.32 13.10
CA PRO A 21 8.42 14.35 13.46
C PRO A 21 8.35 13.06 12.64
N LEU A 22 7.15 12.58 12.31
CA LEU A 22 6.98 11.41 11.47
C LEU A 22 7.40 11.69 10.02
N PHE A 23 6.99 12.84 9.48
CA PHE A 23 7.39 13.28 8.14
C PHE A 23 8.91 13.37 8.00
N GLU A 24 9.60 13.99 8.97
CA GLU A 24 11.06 14.10 8.98
C GLU A 24 11.71 12.71 9.07
N ALA A 25 11.17 11.81 9.89
CA ALA A 25 11.68 10.44 10.01
C ALA A 25 11.48 9.63 8.70
N VAL A 26 10.33 9.75 8.03
CA VAL A 26 10.09 9.12 6.71
C VAL A 26 11.06 9.66 5.67
N THR A 27 11.21 10.99 5.59
CA THR A 27 12.09 11.64 4.61
C THR A 27 13.55 11.21 4.84
N ALA A 28 14.00 11.18 6.09
CA ALA A 28 15.34 10.71 6.44
C ALA A 28 15.52 9.22 6.11
N PHE A 29 14.53 8.38 6.40
CA PHE A 29 14.59 6.95 6.08
C PHE A 29 14.70 6.69 4.57
N ILE A 30 13.93 7.41 3.76
CA ILE A 30 14.04 7.33 2.29
C ILE A 30 15.46 7.70 1.85
N ARG A 31 15.95 8.87 2.26
CA ARG A 31 17.27 9.39 1.90
C ARG A 31 18.42 8.47 2.33
N ASP A 32 18.38 7.99 3.57
CA ASP A 32 19.53 7.34 4.21
C ASP A 32 19.54 5.81 4.02
N GLU A 33 18.36 5.19 3.86
CA GLU A 33 18.24 3.72 3.85
C GLU A 33 17.74 3.18 2.51
N ILE A 34 16.83 3.89 1.82
CA ILE A 34 16.18 3.39 0.59
C ILE A 34 16.92 3.88 -0.66
N ASP A 35 17.15 5.19 -0.79
CA ASP A 35 17.80 5.78 -1.97
C ASP A 35 19.16 5.11 -2.30
N PRO A 36 20.05 4.84 -1.32
CA PRO A 36 21.36 4.24 -1.61
C PRO A 36 21.28 2.81 -2.16
N VAL A 37 20.17 2.10 -1.94
CA VAL A 37 20.01 0.69 -2.36
C VAL A 37 19.02 0.50 -3.51
N THR A 38 18.36 1.58 -3.95
CA THR A 38 17.31 1.51 -4.99
C THR A 38 17.88 1.05 -6.33
N GLU A 39 19.02 1.60 -6.76
CA GLU A 39 19.69 1.16 -7.98
C GLU A 39 20.10 -0.31 -7.90
N LYS A 40 20.59 -0.75 -6.73
CA LYS A 40 20.93 -2.16 -6.48
C LYS A 40 19.69 -3.05 -6.58
N PHE A 41 18.54 -2.64 -6.03
CA PHE A 41 17.30 -3.40 -6.12
C PHE A 41 16.89 -3.67 -7.58
N PHE A 42 16.98 -2.66 -8.45
CA PHE A 42 16.67 -2.85 -9.88
C PHE A 42 17.70 -3.73 -10.59
N LYS A 43 19.00 -3.53 -10.32
CA LYS A 43 20.08 -4.38 -10.86
C LYS A 43 19.90 -5.86 -10.50
N LEU A 44 19.46 -6.16 -9.28
CA LEU A 44 19.19 -7.55 -8.86
C LEU A 44 18.03 -8.19 -9.64
N GLY A 45 17.13 -7.39 -10.22
CA GLY A 45 16.03 -7.87 -11.06
C GLY A 45 16.39 -8.07 -12.53
N GLU A 46 17.55 -7.60 -12.98
CA GLU A 46 18.01 -7.77 -14.36
C GLU A 46 18.36 -9.24 -14.64
N GLY A 47 18.07 -9.71 -15.86
CA GLY A 47 18.42 -11.08 -16.27
C GLY A 47 17.64 -12.21 -15.58
N ARG A 48 16.57 -11.89 -14.84
CA ARG A 48 15.70 -12.89 -14.21
C ARG A 48 15.14 -13.88 -15.25
N PRO A 49 15.10 -15.19 -14.94
CA PRO A 49 14.63 -16.21 -15.87
C PRO A 49 13.13 -16.12 -16.14
N ASP A 50 12.36 -15.74 -15.12
CA ASP A 50 10.96 -15.38 -15.24
C ASP A 50 10.80 -13.88 -15.00
N ARG A 51 10.33 -13.15 -16.02
CA ARG A 51 10.08 -11.71 -15.94
C ARG A 51 9.00 -11.32 -14.93
N TRP A 52 8.20 -12.27 -14.48
CA TRP A 52 7.11 -12.08 -13.52
C TRP A 52 7.53 -12.36 -12.07
N GLN A 53 8.75 -12.86 -11.84
CA GLN A 53 9.26 -13.14 -10.51
C GLN A 53 10.33 -12.13 -10.08
N TYR A 54 10.65 -12.15 -8.79
CA TYR A 54 11.79 -11.41 -8.26
C TYR A 54 13.10 -12.09 -8.68
N GLY A 55 14.11 -11.29 -8.99
CA GLY A 55 15.48 -11.77 -9.17
C GLY A 55 16.12 -12.15 -7.83
N PRO A 56 17.18 -12.99 -7.84
CA PRO A 56 17.87 -13.39 -6.61
C PRO A 56 18.32 -12.17 -5.79
N GLY A 57 17.98 -12.11 -4.51
CA GLY A 57 18.37 -11.02 -3.61
C GLY A 57 17.41 -9.82 -3.58
N GLN A 58 16.46 -9.69 -4.52
CA GLN A 58 15.54 -8.54 -4.53
C GLN A 58 14.61 -8.56 -3.32
N LEU A 59 13.98 -9.71 -3.04
CA LEU A 59 13.08 -9.86 -1.89
C LEU A 59 13.83 -9.73 -0.58
N GLU A 60 15.02 -10.31 -0.47
CA GLU A 60 15.85 -10.22 0.75
C GLU A 60 16.24 -8.77 1.07
N LEU A 61 16.60 -7.98 0.03
CA LEU A 61 16.89 -6.56 0.18
C LEU A 61 15.65 -5.80 0.66
N LEU A 62 14.50 -6.05 0.03
CA LEU A 62 13.25 -5.40 0.35
C LEU A 62 12.75 -5.73 1.77
N GLU A 63 12.78 -7.00 2.16
CA GLU A 63 12.45 -7.42 3.54
C GLU A 63 13.43 -6.84 4.56
N GLY A 64 14.71 -6.70 4.20
CA GLY A 64 15.70 -5.99 5.01
C GLY A 64 15.30 -4.54 5.29
N LEU A 65 14.81 -3.82 4.27
CA LEU A 65 14.30 -2.46 4.43
C LEU A 65 13.01 -2.41 5.26
N LYS A 66 12.05 -3.33 5.01
CA LYS A 66 10.81 -3.44 5.79
C LYS A 66 11.08 -3.68 7.28
N ASN A 67 12.02 -4.56 7.59
CA ASN A 67 12.41 -4.83 8.98
C ASN A 67 13.03 -3.59 9.66
N LYS A 68 13.88 -2.83 8.95
CA LYS A 68 14.41 -1.56 9.45
C LYS A 68 13.32 -0.52 9.66
N ALA A 69 12.38 -0.40 8.74
CA ALA A 69 11.26 0.53 8.83
C ALA A 69 10.39 0.23 10.06
N LYS A 70 9.99 -1.05 10.24
CA LYS A 70 9.27 -1.51 11.44
C LYS A 70 10.02 -1.21 12.73
N ALA A 71 11.33 -1.49 12.77
CA ALA A 71 12.16 -1.24 13.96
C ALA A 71 12.23 0.25 14.34
N LYS A 72 12.03 1.15 13.36
CA LYS A 72 11.96 2.60 13.56
C LYS A 72 10.53 3.12 13.74
N GLY A 73 9.52 2.25 13.79
CA GLY A 73 8.11 2.62 13.89
C GLY A 73 7.53 3.25 12.61
N LEU A 74 8.18 3.05 11.47
CA LEU A 74 7.79 3.63 10.17
C LEU A 74 6.92 2.64 9.39
N TRP A 75 5.66 2.46 9.80
CA TRP A 75 4.80 1.38 9.30
C TRP A 75 3.30 1.72 9.37
N ASN A 76 2.50 1.35 8.36
CA ASN A 76 1.02 1.43 8.34
C ASN A 76 0.41 2.82 8.60
N PHE A 77 0.96 3.90 8.04
CA PHE A 77 0.53 5.27 8.35
C PHE A 77 -0.91 5.64 7.89
N PHE A 78 -1.50 4.81 7.02
CA PHE A 78 -2.77 5.08 6.34
C PHE A 78 -4.02 4.69 7.16
N LEU A 79 -3.86 3.97 8.29
CA LEU A 79 -4.99 3.52 9.11
C LEU A 79 -5.32 4.51 10.25
N PRO A 80 -6.59 4.97 10.39
CA PRO A 80 -6.94 6.12 11.24
C PRO A 80 -7.28 5.89 12.74
N ASN A 81 -7.35 4.68 13.31
CA ASN A 81 -8.14 4.46 14.55
C ASN A 81 -7.37 4.13 15.85
N ALA A 82 -7.77 4.66 17.02
CA ALA A 82 -7.03 4.74 18.31
C ALA A 82 -6.87 3.47 19.20
N GLU A 83 -7.56 2.35 18.97
CA GLU A 83 -7.06 1.03 19.45
C GLU A 83 -5.82 0.56 18.67
N THR A 84 -5.59 1.26 17.55
CA THR A 84 -4.51 1.19 16.57
C THR A 84 -3.89 2.60 16.29
N GLY A 85 -4.11 3.59 17.20
CA GLY A 85 -3.65 5.00 17.16
C GLY A 85 -4.56 6.05 16.47
N GLU A 86 -4.68 7.28 17.02
CA GLU A 86 -5.17 8.47 16.26
C GLU A 86 -4.33 8.57 15.00
N GLY A 87 -4.80 7.97 13.91
CA GLY A 87 -4.02 7.92 12.68
C GLY A 87 -3.95 9.30 12.06
N LEU A 88 -3.10 9.42 11.06
CA LEU A 88 -2.86 10.69 10.40
C LEU A 88 -4.17 11.22 9.81
N SER A 89 -4.33 12.55 9.86
CA SER A 89 -5.32 13.18 9.00
C SER A 89 -4.96 12.91 7.53
N ASN A 90 -5.97 12.92 6.64
CA ASN A 90 -5.70 12.79 5.20
C ASN A 90 -4.70 13.85 4.71
N LEU A 91 -4.75 15.08 5.27
CA LEU A 91 -3.82 16.14 4.93
C LEU A 91 -2.39 15.80 5.35
N ASP A 92 -2.20 15.35 6.59
CA ASP A 92 -0.87 14.96 7.09
C ASP A 92 -0.30 13.78 6.30
N TYR A 93 -1.13 12.77 6.00
CA TYR A 93 -0.71 11.64 5.19
C TYR A 93 -0.39 12.04 3.75
N ALA A 94 -1.07 13.04 3.16
CA ALA A 94 -0.79 13.50 1.80
C ALA A 94 0.66 14.01 1.64
N TYR A 95 1.19 14.72 2.63
CA TYR A 95 2.60 15.14 2.64
C TYR A 95 3.56 13.96 2.70
N ILE A 96 3.27 12.96 3.54
CA ILE A 96 4.08 11.74 3.66
C ILE A 96 4.01 10.92 2.36
N ALA A 97 2.82 10.77 1.77
CA ALA A 97 2.61 10.08 0.51
C ALA A 97 3.38 10.73 -0.65
N ALA A 98 3.50 12.06 -0.66
CA ALA A 98 4.31 12.78 -1.63
C ALA A 98 5.80 12.41 -1.55
N GLU A 99 6.35 12.18 -0.35
CA GLU A 99 7.72 11.71 -0.18
C GLU A 99 7.87 10.22 -0.54
N LEU A 100 6.94 9.36 -0.11
CA LEU A 100 6.91 7.95 -0.46
C LEU A 100 6.91 7.74 -1.99
N GLY A 101 6.19 8.60 -2.73
CA GLY A 101 6.12 8.53 -4.19
C GLY A 101 7.39 8.94 -4.94
N LYS A 102 8.39 9.53 -4.28
CA LYS A 102 9.66 9.92 -4.93
C LYS A 102 10.56 8.74 -5.23
N ASN A 103 10.35 7.61 -4.56
CA ASN A 103 11.14 6.41 -4.74
C ASN A 103 10.22 5.19 -5.01
N PRO A 104 10.44 4.42 -6.07
CA PRO A 104 9.53 3.36 -6.50
C PRO A 104 9.35 2.20 -5.51
N ILE A 105 10.26 2.02 -4.56
CA ILE A 105 10.17 0.94 -3.56
C ILE A 105 9.80 1.44 -2.16
N ALA A 106 9.72 2.76 -1.93
CA ALA A 106 9.55 3.31 -0.59
C ALA A 106 8.20 2.96 0.04
N SER A 107 7.11 3.06 -0.71
CA SER A 107 5.78 2.70 -0.21
C SER A 107 5.73 1.24 0.27
N GLU A 108 6.32 0.30 -0.47
CA GLU A 108 6.35 -1.12 -0.04
C GLU A 108 7.26 -1.33 1.17
N CYS A 109 8.38 -0.62 1.26
CA CYS A 109 9.29 -0.69 2.41
C CYS A 109 8.63 -0.26 3.73
N MET A 110 7.57 0.55 3.69
CA MET A 110 6.84 1.05 4.87
C MET A 110 5.38 0.53 4.94
N ASN A 111 5.04 -0.48 4.11
CA ASN A 111 3.70 -1.09 4.02
C ASN A 111 2.56 -0.12 3.64
N CYS A 112 2.89 0.91 2.87
CA CYS A 112 2.00 1.95 2.41
C CYS A 112 1.76 1.88 0.88
N SER A 113 1.97 0.72 0.25
CA SER A 113 1.80 0.53 -1.19
C SER A 113 0.37 0.14 -1.56
N ALA A 114 -0.15 0.71 -2.64
CA ALA A 114 -1.29 0.14 -3.34
C ALA A 114 -0.90 -1.23 -3.96
N PRO A 115 -1.83 -2.18 -4.07
CA PRO A 115 -3.25 -2.10 -3.68
C PRO A 115 -3.50 -2.40 -2.19
N ASP A 116 -2.49 -2.81 -1.44
CA ASP A 116 -2.66 -3.35 -0.09
C ASP A 116 -3.28 -2.38 0.90
N THR A 117 -2.94 -1.09 0.85
CA THR A 117 -3.53 -0.10 1.77
C THR A 117 -5.05 -0.04 1.66
N GLY A 118 -5.58 0.08 0.43
CA GLY A 118 -7.03 0.10 0.18
C GLY A 118 -7.71 -1.22 0.56
N ASN A 119 -7.07 -2.36 0.28
CA ASN A 119 -7.59 -3.67 0.67
C ASN A 119 -7.61 -3.86 2.20
N MET A 120 -6.58 -3.36 2.90
CA MET A 120 -6.55 -3.35 4.36
C MET A 120 -7.65 -2.44 4.94
N GLU A 121 -7.90 -1.27 4.36
CA GLU A 121 -9.01 -0.38 4.75
C GLU A 121 -10.38 -1.05 4.58
N VAL A 122 -10.59 -1.78 3.48
CA VAL A 122 -11.84 -2.55 3.26
C VAL A 122 -11.99 -3.63 4.33
N LEU A 123 -10.97 -4.45 4.55
CA LEU A 123 -11.01 -5.54 5.54
C LEU A 123 -11.19 -5.01 6.97
N GLU A 124 -10.55 -3.90 7.31
CA GLU A 124 -10.72 -3.22 8.61
C GLU A 124 -12.17 -2.78 8.79
N ARG A 125 -12.77 -2.16 7.78
CA ARG A 125 -14.09 -1.57 7.88
C ARG A 125 -15.23 -2.59 7.84
N VAL A 126 -15.15 -3.60 6.99
CA VAL A 126 -16.27 -4.52 6.72
C VAL A 126 -15.95 -6.00 6.87
N GLY A 127 -14.71 -6.38 7.14
CA GLY A 127 -14.32 -7.79 7.31
C GLY A 127 -14.90 -8.40 8.59
N THR A 128 -15.27 -9.69 8.53
CA THR A 128 -15.63 -10.47 9.73
C THR A 128 -14.40 -10.66 10.64
N PRO A 129 -14.57 -11.00 11.92
CA PRO A 129 -13.43 -11.32 12.80
C PRO A 129 -12.49 -12.38 12.21
N GLU A 130 -13.03 -13.41 11.58
CA GLU A 130 -12.25 -14.48 10.93
C GLU A 130 -11.50 -13.98 9.70
N GLN A 131 -12.12 -13.11 8.88
CA GLN A 131 -11.45 -12.49 7.74
C GLN A 131 -10.34 -11.53 8.18
N LYS A 132 -10.55 -10.77 9.27
CA LYS A 132 -9.54 -9.88 9.84
C LYS A 132 -8.34 -10.66 10.37
N GLU A 133 -8.57 -11.74 11.13
CA GLU A 133 -7.48 -12.58 11.62
C GLU A 133 -6.73 -13.28 10.48
N ARG A 134 -7.46 -13.80 9.48
CA ARG A 134 -6.86 -14.55 8.38
C ARG A 134 -6.11 -13.68 7.37
N TRP A 135 -6.60 -12.47 7.09
CA TRP A 135 -6.11 -11.65 5.97
C TRP A 135 -5.60 -10.28 6.40
N LEU A 136 -6.36 -9.54 7.21
CA LEU A 136 -5.97 -8.19 7.61
C LEU A 136 -4.69 -8.23 8.44
N LYS A 137 -4.62 -9.11 9.45
CA LYS A 137 -3.45 -9.18 10.34
C LYS A 137 -2.15 -9.54 9.60
N PRO A 138 -2.09 -10.54 8.70
CA PRO A 138 -0.90 -10.77 7.88
C PRO A 138 -0.56 -9.62 6.91
N LEU A 139 -1.56 -8.91 6.36
CA LEU A 139 -1.33 -7.71 5.54
C LEU A 139 -0.76 -6.55 6.37
N LEU A 140 -1.28 -6.31 7.57
CA LEU A 140 -0.76 -5.32 8.52
C LEU A 140 0.66 -5.65 8.96
N ASN A 141 1.01 -6.93 9.02
CA ASN A 141 2.36 -7.40 9.28
C ASN A 141 3.25 -7.37 8.03
N GLY A 142 2.72 -7.10 6.83
CA GLY A 142 3.46 -7.16 5.57
C GLY A 142 4.01 -8.55 5.23
N GLU A 143 3.39 -9.61 5.74
CA GLU A 143 3.78 -11.01 5.50
C GLU A 143 3.23 -11.54 4.17
N ILE A 144 2.07 -11.02 3.76
CA ILE A 144 1.41 -11.34 2.50
C ILE A 144 1.16 -10.07 1.69
N ARG A 145 0.81 -10.25 0.43
CA ARG A 145 0.33 -9.20 -0.48
C ARG A 145 -1.12 -9.50 -0.86
N SER A 146 -1.76 -8.51 -1.44
CA SER A 146 -3.11 -8.60 -1.96
C SER A 146 -3.19 -7.97 -3.35
N ALA A 147 -4.34 -8.14 -3.97
CA ALA A 147 -4.68 -7.55 -5.25
C ALA A 147 -6.14 -7.09 -5.21
N TYR A 148 -6.53 -6.20 -6.13
CA TYR A 148 -7.91 -5.72 -6.24
C TYR A 148 -8.42 -5.94 -7.66
N ALA A 149 -9.38 -6.85 -7.81
CA ALA A 149 -9.82 -7.36 -9.11
C ALA A 149 -11.12 -6.71 -9.62
N MET A 150 -11.03 -5.51 -10.22
CA MET A 150 -12.21 -4.79 -10.72
C MET A 150 -12.30 -4.69 -12.24
N THR A 151 -11.24 -4.28 -12.94
CA THR A 151 -11.32 -3.91 -14.36
C THR A 151 -11.45 -5.16 -15.24
N GLU A 152 -12.32 -5.11 -16.25
CA GLU A 152 -12.64 -6.20 -17.17
C GLU A 152 -12.23 -5.84 -18.61
N PRO A 153 -11.70 -6.79 -19.40
CA PRO A 153 -11.17 -6.51 -20.74
C PRO A 153 -12.23 -6.12 -21.77
N ASP A 154 -13.42 -6.74 -21.69
CA ASP A 154 -14.43 -6.66 -22.76
C ASP A 154 -15.49 -5.57 -22.55
N VAL A 155 -15.38 -4.80 -21.47
CA VAL A 155 -16.30 -3.71 -21.14
C VAL A 155 -15.59 -2.45 -20.68
N ALA A 156 -16.22 -1.31 -20.94
CA ALA A 156 -15.74 0.01 -20.50
C ALA A 156 -15.87 0.15 -18.97
N SER A 157 -14.87 -0.38 -18.25
CA SER A 157 -14.80 -0.46 -16.80
C SER A 157 -14.62 0.90 -16.10
N SER A 158 -14.46 1.99 -16.85
CA SER A 158 -14.52 3.35 -16.30
C SER A 158 -15.90 3.67 -15.70
N ASP A 159 -16.96 3.02 -16.22
CA ASP A 159 -18.26 2.94 -15.55
C ASP A 159 -18.39 1.56 -14.90
N ALA A 160 -18.35 1.52 -13.56
CA ALA A 160 -18.47 0.28 -12.79
C ALA A 160 -19.81 -0.43 -13.00
N LYS A 161 -20.83 0.23 -13.56
CA LYS A 161 -22.11 -0.42 -13.91
C LYS A 161 -22.01 -1.36 -15.10
N ASN A 162 -20.96 -1.25 -15.91
CA ASN A 162 -20.73 -2.13 -17.06
C ASN A 162 -20.13 -3.48 -16.67
N LEU A 163 -19.71 -3.69 -15.42
CA LEU A 163 -19.05 -4.93 -15.01
C LEU A 163 -19.96 -6.15 -15.18
N GLU A 164 -19.44 -7.16 -15.86
CA GLU A 164 -20.12 -8.39 -16.24
C GLU A 164 -19.74 -9.59 -15.38
N CYS A 165 -18.63 -9.54 -14.63
CA CYS A 165 -18.29 -10.58 -13.66
C CYS A 165 -19.46 -10.79 -12.68
N ARG A 166 -19.81 -12.06 -12.42
CA ARG A 166 -20.92 -12.44 -11.55
C ARG A 166 -20.41 -13.26 -10.38
N ALA A 167 -20.90 -12.93 -9.19
CA ALA A 167 -20.85 -13.78 -8.01
C ALA A 167 -22.28 -14.23 -7.70
N VAL A 168 -22.54 -15.53 -7.82
CA VAL A 168 -23.86 -16.14 -7.56
C VAL A 168 -23.72 -17.08 -6.38
N LEU A 169 -24.62 -16.96 -5.39
CA LEU A 169 -24.70 -17.89 -4.27
C LEU A 169 -25.41 -19.16 -4.73
N ASP A 170 -24.72 -20.30 -4.68
CA ASP A 170 -25.25 -21.63 -4.97
C ASP A 170 -25.07 -22.52 -3.72
N GLY A 171 -26.16 -22.76 -2.99
CA GLY A 171 -26.10 -23.41 -1.69
C GLY A 171 -25.37 -22.55 -0.65
N ASP A 172 -24.25 -23.06 -0.14
CA ASP A 172 -23.35 -22.42 0.84
C ASP A 172 -22.06 -21.86 0.21
N GLU A 173 -21.91 -21.92 -1.12
CA GLU A 173 -20.72 -21.46 -1.84
C GLU A 173 -21.03 -20.31 -2.82
N TRP A 174 -20.04 -19.43 -3.02
CA TRP A 174 -20.09 -18.38 -4.04
C TRP A 174 -19.40 -18.85 -5.32
N VAL A 175 -20.15 -18.91 -6.42
CA VAL A 175 -19.61 -19.19 -7.75
C VAL A 175 -19.31 -17.87 -8.45
N ILE A 176 -18.03 -17.59 -8.70
CA ILE A 176 -17.55 -16.35 -9.32
C ILE A 176 -17.08 -16.64 -10.75
N ASN A 177 -17.67 -15.97 -11.73
CA ASN A 177 -17.33 -16.11 -13.16
C ASN A 177 -17.10 -14.76 -13.82
N GLY A 178 -15.95 -14.61 -14.48
CA GLY A 178 -15.58 -13.42 -15.25
C GLY A 178 -14.07 -13.37 -15.50
N GLU A 179 -13.62 -12.39 -16.28
CA GLU A 179 -12.20 -12.13 -16.56
C GLU A 179 -11.81 -10.73 -16.05
N LYS A 180 -10.62 -10.61 -15.47
CA LYS A 180 -10.10 -9.35 -14.89
C LYS A 180 -8.69 -9.07 -15.39
N TYR A 181 -8.38 -7.80 -15.65
CA TYR A 181 -7.06 -7.35 -16.11
C TYR A 181 -6.64 -6.01 -15.47
N TYR A 182 -5.35 -5.66 -15.58
CA TYR A 182 -4.70 -4.57 -14.82
C TYR A 182 -4.70 -4.76 -13.30
N ILE A 183 -4.60 -6.01 -12.87
CA ILE A 183 -4.68 -6.35 -11.44
C ILE A 183 -3.29 -6.25 -10.81
N SER A 184 -2.96 -5.04 -10.33
CA SER A 184 -1.73 -4.77 -9.58
C SER A 184 -1.57 -5.77 -8.43
N GLY A 185 -0.37 -6.32 -8.28
CA GLY A 185 -0.03 -7.27 -7.21
C GLY A 185 -0.40 -8.73 -7.48
N ALA A 186 -1.29 -9.03 -8.43
CA ALA A 186 -1.78 -10.41 -8.64
C ALA A 186 -0.68 -11.42 -9.02
N GLY A 187 0.38 -10.95 -9.68
CA GLY A 187 1.53 -11.78 -10.06
C GLY A 187 2.58 -11.96 -8.96
N ASP A 188 2.47 -11.25 -7.82
CA ASP A 188 3.43 -11.38 -6.72
C ASP A 188 3.27 -12.77 -6.06
N PRO A 189 4.36 -13.55 -5.87
CA PRO A 189 4.28 -14.87 -5.22
C PRO A 189 3.73 -14.83 -3.78
N ARG A 190 3.78 -13.66 -3.14
CA ARG A 190 3.23 -13.40 -1.80
C ARG A 190 1.76 -12.95 -1.84
N CYS A 191 1.15 -12.76 -3.00
CA CYS A 191 -0.27 -12.41 -3.12
C CYS A 191 -1.14 -13.57 -2.64
N LYS A 192 -1.94 -13.38 -1.58
CA LYS A 192 -2.78 -14.44 -0.99
C LYS A 192 -4.29 -14.14 -0.99
N ILE A 193 -4.69 -12.91 -1.33
CA ILE A 193 -6.09 -12.50 -1.40
C ILE A 193 -6.32 -11.50 -2.55
N LEU A 194 -7.47 -11.63 -3.20
CA LEU A 194 -7.98 -10.82 -4.30
C LEU A 194 -9.33 -10.19 -3.92
#